data_AF-A0A1Q7WF20-F1
#
_entry.id   AF-A0A1Q7WF20-F1
#
_cell.length_a   1.000
_cell.length_b   1.000
_cell.length_c   1.000
_cell.angle_alpha   90.00
_cell.angle_beta   90.00
_cell.angle_gamma   90.00
#
_symmetry.space_group_name_H-M   'P 1'
#
loop_
_entity.id
_entity.type
_entity.pdbx_description
1 polymer ?
#
loop_
_entity_poly.entity_id
_entity_poly.type
_entity_poly.pdbx_seq_one_letter_code
_entity_poly.pdbx_strand_id
1 'polypeptide(L)'
;MLLGAAMVMVAVVAGCSSDGGTGSGGGTGQKGAITAPDTPEGTLTELVHRIADGNAVRACELFVPGGQATFAQEFKAQDCVTAMQIVIGKVTDPKQFGAATLKPSGKYPGVRIEGDSADFGGACTGFEYGNMTGFRPSDLGEIKLKRTANGWFIYEVDLPNTTCGG
;
A
#
# COMPACT_ATOMS: atom_id res chain seq x y z
N MET A 1 -41.07 -9.88 45.51
CA MET A 1 -41.62 -9.15 44.36
C MET A 1 -40.94 -9.66 43.10
N LEU A 2 -41.73 -9.82 42.04
CA LEU A 2 -41.51 -10.69 40.89
C LEU A 2 -40.23 -10.45 40.06
N LEU A 3 -39.74 -11.55 39.48
CA LEU A 3 -38.88 -11.61 38.30
C LEU A 3 -39.48 -10.82 37.12
N GLY A 4 -38.62 -10.18 36.32
CA GLY A 4 -38.99 -9.64 35.02
C GLY A 4 -37.78 -9.52 34.10
N ALA A 5 -37.46 -10.61 33.39
CA ALA A 5 -36.54 -10.61 32.27
C ALA A 5 -37.22 -10.00 31.04
N ALA A 6 -36.51 -9.15 30.30
CA ALA A 6 -36.93 -8.72 28.96
C ALA A 6 -35.75 -8.88 28.00
N MET A 7 -35.76 -10.00 27.25
CA MET A 7 -34.94 -10.18 26.05
C MET A 7 -35.55 -9.35 24.92
N VAL A 8 -34.74 -8.50 24.29
CA VAL A 8 -35.12 -7.81 23.05
C VAL A 8 -34.57 -8.62 21.87
N MET A 9 -35.47 -9.33 21.20
CA MET A 9 -35.23 -9.96 19.90
C MET A 9 -35.10 -8.87 18.84
N VAL A 10 -33.92 -8.74 18.22
CA VAL A 10 -33.75 -7.92 17.01
C VAL A 10 -34.09 -8.80 15.81
N ALA A 11 -35.22 -8.49 15.18
CA ALA A 11 -35.66 -9.13 13.94
C ALA A 11 -34.73 -8.72 12.79
N VAL A 12 -34.12 -9.70 12.12
CA VAL A 12 -33.40 -9.49 10.87
C VAL A 12 -34.42 -9.50 9.74
N VAL A 13 -34.78 -8.32 9.22
CA VAL A 13 -35.53 -8.19 7.98
C VAL A 13 -34.57 -8.40 6.81
N ALA A 14 -34.63 -9.58 6.20
CA ALA A 14 -34.09 -9.82 4.87
C ALA A 14 -35.02 -9.16 3.84
N GLY A 15 -34.56 -8.08 3.21
CA GLY A 15 -35.23 -7.43 2.09
C GLY A 15 -34.29 -7.37 0.90
N CYS A 16 -34.49 -8.26 -0.07
CA CYS A 16 -33.98 -8.10 -1.43
C CYS A 16 -34.84 -7.08 -2.18
N SER A 17 -34.23 -6.14 -2.91
CA SER A 17 -34.79 -5.57 -4.14
C SER A 17 -33.71 -4.83 -4.93
N SER A 18 -33.64 -5.18 -6.20
CA SER A 18 -32.86 -4.55 -7.26
C SER A 18 -33.37 -3.14 -7.60
N ASP A 19 -32.50 -2.35 -8.22
CA ASP A 19 -32.72 -1.48 -9.39
C ASP A 19 -31.93 -0.16 -9.31
N GLY A 20 -31.49 0.28 -10.50
CA GLY A 20 -30.36 1.17 -10.71
C GLY A 20 -30.55 2.63 -10.32
N GLY A 21 -29.46 3.38 -10.48
CA GLY A 21 -29.43 4.82 -10.23
C GLY A 21 -28.03 5.39 -10.34
N THR A 22 -27.68 5.89 -11.53
CA THR A 22 -26.59 6.85 -11.70
C THR A 22 -26.86 8.07 -10.83
N GLY A 23 -25.94 8.39 -9.92
CA GLY A 23 -26.02 9.57 -9.07
C GLY A 23 -24.63 10.05 -8.67
N SER A 24 -24.17 11.15 -9.26
CA SER A 24 -23.14 12.00 -8.68
C SER A 24 -23.68 12.61 -7.39
N GLY A 25 -22.99 12.37 -6.27
CA GLY A 25 -23.34 12.95 -4.98
C GLY A 25 -22.14 12.94 -4.05
N GLY A 26 -21.63 14.13 -3.72
CA GLY A 26 -20.69 14.31 -2.61
C GLY A 26 -21.35 13.87 -1.31
N GLY A 27 -20.69 12.95 -0.60
CA GLY A 27 -21.13 12.44 0.69
C GLY A 27 -20.01 12.60 1.72
N THR A 28 -20.24 13.51 2.68
CA THR A 28 -19.58 13.53 3.97
C THR A 28 -19.83 12.21 4.71
N GLY A 29 -18.76 11.56 5.17
CA GLY A 29 -18.84 10.69 6.36
C GLY A 29 -19.26 9.23 6.16
N GLN A 30 -18.53 8.48 5.35
CA GLN A 30 -18.14 7.10 5.67
C GLN A 30 -16.75 6.90 5.07
N LYS A 31 -15.69 7.11 5.88
CA LYS A 31 -14.34 6.67 5.52
C LYS A 31 -14.42 5.14 5.53
N GLY A 32 -14.86 4.56 4.41
CA GLY A 32 -14.78 3.12 4.19
C GLY A 32 -13.38 2.71 4.58
N ALA A 33 -13.25 1.63 5.37
CA ALA A 33 -11.95 1.13 5.74
C ALA A 33 -11.12 1.00 4.46
N ILE A 34 -9.99 1.72 4.40
CA ILE A 34 -9.04 1.57 3.29
C ILE A 34 -8.74 0.08 3.23
N THR A 35 -9.11 -0.56 2.14
CA THR A 35 -8.82 -1.98 1.92
C THR A 35 -7.58 -2.02 1.07
N ALA A 36 -6.49 -2.54 1.64
CA ALA A 36 -5.28 -2.82 0.89
C ALA A 36 -5.43 -4.20 0.20
N PRO A 37 -4.63 -4.51 -0.81
CA PRO A 37 -4.65 -5.82 -1.45
C PRO A 37 -4.46 -6.99 -0.47
N ASP A 38 -5.07 -8.14 -0.78
CA ASP A 38 -5.04 -9.35 0.04
C ASP A 38 -3.72 -10.11 -0.01
N THR A 39 -2.82 -9.71 -0.92
CA THR A 39 -1.46 -10.25 -1.04
C THR A 39 -0.44 -9.14 -0.85
N PRO A 40 0.74 -9.47 -0.29
CA PRO A 40 1.76 -8.47 -0.09
C PRO A 40 2.38 -8.03 -1.44
N GLU A 41 2.46 -8.92 -2.44
CA GLU A 41 2.82 -8.56 -3.83
C GLU A 41 1.83 -7.55 -4.42
N GLY A 42 0.53 -7.79 -4.24
CA GLY A 42 -0.50 -6.89 -4.74
C GLY A 42 -0.38 -5.49 -4.16
N THR A 43 -0.02 -5.39 -2.87
CA THR A 43 0.18 -4.11 -2.18
C THR A 43 1.36 -3.32 -2.77
N LEU A 44 2.43 -4.00 -3.14
CA LEU A 44 3.60 -3.34 -3.75
C LEU A 44 3.39 -2.96 -5.20
N THR A 45 2.74 -3.82 -5.99
CA THR A 45 2.32 -3.46 -7.34
C THR A 45 1.43 -2.22 -7.31
N GLU A 46 0.49 -2.18 -6.35
CA GLU A 46 -0.39 -1.03 -6.16
C GLU A 46 0.39 0.23 -5.72
N LEU A 47 1.41 0.11 -4.85
CA LEU A 47 2.27 1.24 -4.48
C LEU A 47 2.97 1.83 -5.70
N VAL A 48 3.58 0.97 -6.53
CA VAL A 48 4.29 1.39 -7.74
C VAL A 48 3.35 2.07 -8.73
N HIS A 49 2.15 1.53 -8.93
CA HIS A 49 1.13 2.17 -9.76
C HIS A 49 0.71 3.54 -9.22
N ARG A 50 0.46 3.66 -7.91
CA ARG A 50 0.06 4.95 -7.30
C ARG A 50 1.16 6.02 -7.40
N ILE A 51 2.42 5.61 -7.33
CA ILE A 51 3.57 6.50 -7.59
C ILE A 51 3.60 6.92 -9.07
N ALA A 52 3.44 5.97 -9.99
CA ALA A 52 3.39 6.25 -11.43
C ALA A 52 2.22 7.19 -11.81
N ASP A 53 1.08 7.06 -11.13
CA ASP A 53 -0.09 7.93 -11.31
C ASP A 53 0.07 9.31 -10.65
N GLY A 54 1.17 9.54 -9.93
CA GLY A 54 1.41 10.79 -9.18
C GLY A 54 0.48 10.99 -7.99
N ASN A 55 -0.14 9.92 -7.48
CA ASN A 55 -1.15 10.00 -6.43
C ASN A 55 -0.55 9.77 -5.04
N ALA A 56 0.12 10.80 -4.52
CA ALA A 56 0.79 10.76 -3.22
C ALA A 56 -0.14 10.36 -2.05
N VAL A 57 -1.36 10.91 -2.04
CA VAL A 57 -2.34 10.64 -0.97
C VAL A 57 -2.73 9.16 -0.97
N ARG A 58 -3.11 8.62 -2.14
CA ARG A 58 -3.46 7.20 -2.22
C ARG A 58 -2.27 6.29 -1.97
N ALA A 59 -1.07 6.63 -2.41
CA ALA A 59 0.10 5.81 -2.12
C ALA A 59 0.32 5.68 -0.60
N CYS A 60 0.16 6.77 0.15
CA CYS A 60 0.26 6.75 1.62
C CYS A 60 -0.85 5.94 2.32
N GLU A 61 -1.99 5.70 1.67
CA GLU A 61 -3.06 4.85 2.23
C GLU A 61 -2.64 3.38 2.36
N LEU A 62 -1.59 2.94 1.63
CA LEU A 62 -1.04 1.58 1.74
C LEU A 62 -0.14 1.38 2.96
N PHE A 63 0.12 2.45 3.72
CA PHE A 63 0.95 2.42 4.91
C PHE A 63 0.09 2.45 6.16
N VAL A 64 0.50 1.70 7.19
CA VAL A 64 -0.03 1.94 8.55
C VAL A 64 0.52 3.26 9.11
N PRO A 65 -0.10 3.88 10.12
CA PRO A 65 0.35 5.17 10.65
C PRO A 65 1.82 5.21 11.08
N GLY A 66 2.33 4.12 11.67
CA GLY A 66 3.75 3.99 12.01
C GLY A 66 4.66 3.98 10.77
N GLY A 67 4.28 3.25 9.72
CA GLY A 67 5.04 3.18 8.47
C GLY A 67 5.02 4.49 7.70
N GLN A 68 3.93 5.26 7.75
CA GLN A 68 3.87 6.62 7.21
C GLN A 68 4.92 7.53 7.87
N ALA A 69 5.06 7.43 9.19
CA ALA A 69 6.04 8.23 9.93
C ALA A 69 7.47 7.80 9.60
N THR A 70 7.77 6.50 9.56
CA THR A 70 9.10 5.99 9.17
C THR A 70 9.47 6.43 7.74
N PHE A 71 8.55 6.26 6.79
CA PHE A 71 8.77 6.68 5.40
C PHE A 71 9.04 8.19 5.30
N ALA A 72 8.28 9.01 6.03
CA ALA A 72 8.53 10.45 6.07
C ALA A 72 9.94 10.79 6.57
N GLN A 73 10.42 10.07 7.60
CA GLN A 73 11.75 10.28 8.18
C GLN A 73 12.88 9.91 7.20
N GLU A 74 12.76 8.77 6.50
CA GLU A 74 13.73 8.34 5.48
C GLU A 74 13.95 9.38 4.40
N PHE A 75 12.88 10.05 3.97
CA PHE A 75 12.92 11.11 2.96
C PHE A 75 13.12 12.51 3.53
N LYS A 76 13.34 12.64 4.85
CA LYS A 76 13.49 13.92 5.57
C LYS A 76 12.33 14.88 5.30
N ALA A 77 11.13 14.35 5.23
CA ALA A 77 9.90 15.09 4.99
C ALA A 77 9.08 15.23 6.27
N GLN A 78 8.14 16.18 6.27
CA GLN A 78 7.25 16.42 7.41
C GLN A 78 6.22 15.30 7.60
N ASP A 79 5.72 14.73 6.51
CA ASP A 79 4.69 13.69 6.49
C ASP A 79 4.85 12.78 5.28
N CYS A 80 4.09 11.66 5.28
CA CYS A 80 4.14 10.68 4.20
C CYS A 80 3.82 11.30 2.84
N VAL A 81 2.82 12.19 2.76
CA VAL A 81 2.38 12.77 1.48
C VAL A 81 3.51 13.61 0.89
N THR A 82 4.19 14.41 1.70
CA THR A 82 5.34 15.22 1.30
C THR A 82 6.52 14.34 0.87
N ALA A 83 6.82 13.27 1.61
CA ALA A 83 7.83 12.29 1.20
C ALA A 83 7.49 11.62 -0.14
N MET A 84 6.23 11.25 -0.32
CA MET A 84 5.76 10.59 -1.54
C MET A 84 5.80 11.54 -2.74
N GLN A 85 5.53 12.84 -2.54
CA GLN A 85 5.73 13.85 -3.57
C GLN A 85 7.19 13.98 -3.99
N ILE A 86 8.14 13.87 -3.04
CA ILE A 86 9.58 13.83 -3.35
C ILE A 86 9.90 12.61 -4.23
N VAL A 87 9.36 11.43 -3.89
CA VAL A 87 9.54 10.20 -4.68
C VAL A 87 8.97 10.37 -6.09
N ILE A 88 7.71 10.80 -6.21
CA ILE A 88 7.04 11.03 -7.48
C ILE A 88 7.83 12.03 -8.34
N GLY A 89 8.36 13.10 -7.74
CA GLY A 89 9.19 14.09 -8.45
C GLY A 89 10.54 13.55 -8.95
N LYS A 90 11.03 12.42 -8.44
CA LYS A 90 12.24 11.75 -8.93
C LYS A 90 11.95 10.79 -10.10
N VAL A 91 10.70 10.38 -10.30
CA VAL A 91 10.29 9.47 -11.38
C VAL A 91 10.22 10.25 -12.69
N THR A 92 11.14 9.95 -13.60
CA THR A 92 11.30 10.63 -14.90
C THR A 92 10.45 10.01 -16.00
N ASP A 93 10.19 8.70 -15.95
CA ASP A 93 9.28 7.99 -16.84
C ASP A 93 8.24 7.20 -16.03
N PRO A 94 7.08 7.82 -15.71
CA PRO A 94 6.05 7.17 -14.92
C PRO A 94 5.45 5.92 -15.59
N LYS A 95 5.37 5.89 -16.93
CA LYS A 95 4.84 4.73 -17.65
C LYS A 95 5.76 3.53 -17.49
N GLN A 96 7.07 3.73 -17.65
CA GLN A 96 8.05 2.67 -17.47
C GLN A 96 8.16 2.27 -15.98
N PHE A 97 8.05 3.23 -15.06
CA PHE A 97 8.04 2.97 -13.62
C PHE A 97 6.86 2.07 -13.21
N GLY A 98 5.65 2.41 -13.67
CA GLY A 98 4.44 1.64 -13.42
C GLY A 98 4.42 0.26 -14.08
N ALA A 99 5.21 0.05 -15.14
CA ALA A 99 5.31 -1.23 -15.83
C ALA A 99 6.27 -2.24 -15.16
N ALA A 100 6.92 -1.87 -14.06
CA ALA A 100 7.84 -2.75 -13.36
C ALA A 100 7.12 -3.94 -12.73
N THR A 101 7.69 -5.13 -12.89
CA THR A 101 7.12 -6.38 -12.37
C THR A 101 7.91 -6.84 -11.15
N LEU A 102 7.21 -7.30 -10.12
CA LEU A 102 7.86 -7.93 -8.97
C LEU A 102 8.56 -9.22 -9.41
N LYS A 103 9.78 -9.42 -8.94
CA LYS A 103 10.47 -10.70 -9.09
C LYS A 103 9.73 -11.77 -8.28
N PRO A 104 9.44 -12.95 -8.85
CA PRO A 104 8.76 -14.01 -8.12
C PRO A 104 9.53 -14.39 -6.85
N SER A 105 8.80 -14.65 -5.77
CA SER A 105 9.34 -15.14 -4.49
C SER A 105 10.14 -16.44 -4.71
N GLY A 106 11.39 -16.51 -4.22
CA GLY A 106 12.26 -17.66 -4.46
C GLY A 106 13.74 -17.42 -4.08
N LYS A 107 14.64 -18.25 -4.63
CA LYS A 107 16.08 -18.41 -4.26
C LYS A 107 16.94 -17.11 -4.28
N TYR A 108 16.41 -16.00 -4.78
CA TYR A 108 16.97 -14.65 -4.65
C TYR A 108 15.78 -13.71 -4.34
N PRO A 109 15.66 -13.17 -3.11
CA PRO A 109 14.35 -12.91 -2.52
C PRO A 109 13.78 -11.60 -3.04
N GLY A 110 12.73 -11.68 -3.86
CA GLY A 110 11.83 -10.54 -4.09
C GLY A 110 10.85 -10.37 -2.93
N VAL A 111 10.45 -11.48 -2.32
CA VAL A 111 9.46 -11.55 -1.25
C VAL A 111 9.84 -12.65 -0.26
N ARG A 112 9.94 -12.33 1.02
CA ARG A 112 10.08 -13.31 2.11
C ARG A 112 8.86 -13.20 3.02
N ILE A 113 7.98 -14.20 3.02
CA ILE A 113 6.79 -14.23 3.87
C ILE A 113 7.06 -15.09 5.10
N GLU A 114 6.84 -14.54 6.28
CA GLU A 114 6.95 -15.21 7.57
C GLU A 114 5.70 -14.96 8.41
N GLY A 115 4.76 -15.91 8.37
CA GLY A 115 3.49 -15.79 9.07
C GLY A 115 2.67 -14.60 8.56
N ASP A 116 2.45 -13.61 9.43
CA ASP A 116 1.72 -12.37 9.13
C ASP A 116 2.64 -11.20 8.72
N SER A 117 3.93 -11.46 8.45
CA SER A 117 4.90 -10.47 7.98
C SER A 117 5.46 -10.84 6.62
N ALA A 118 5.85 -9.84 5.84
CA ALA A 118 6.54 -10.05 4.57
C ALA A 118 7.56 -8.95 4.30
N ASP A 119 8.76 -9.32 3.89
CA ASP A 119 9.85 -8.40 3.54
C ASP A 119 10.13 -8.46 2.05
N PHE A 120 10.33 -7.30 1.43
CA PHE A 120 10.53 -7.16 0.00
C PHE A 120 11.73 -6.28 -0.30
N GLY A 121 12.44 -6.62 -1.38
CA GLY A 121 13.59 -5.84 -1.79
C GLY A 121 14.82 -6.10 -0.92
N GLY A 122 15.56 -5.03 -0.62
CA GLY A 122 16.97 -5.07 -0.22
C GLY A 122 17.84 -4.33 -1.24
N ALA A 123 19.15 -4.29 -1.05
CA ALA A 123 20.05 -3.57 -1.96
C ALA A 123 19.87 -4.05 -3.42
N CYS A 124 19.12 -3.26 -4.21
CA CYS A 124 18.97 -3.37 -5.66
C CYS A 124 18.16 -4.58 -6.17
N THR A 125 17.28 -5.14 -5.35
CA THR A 125 16.47 -6.31 -5.68
C THR A 125 14.97 -6.01 -5.60
N GLY A 126 14.13 -6.99 -5.97
CA GLY A 126 12.67 -6.90 -5.82
C GLY A 126 11.89 -6.65 -7.11
N PHE A 127 12.39 -5.79 -8.01
CA PHE A 127 11.70 -5.47 -9.27
C PHE A 127 12.51 -5.83 -10.52
N GLU A 128 11.81 -6.20 -11.57
CA GLU A 128 12.28 -6.25 -12.95
C GLU A 128 11.69 -5.07 -13.72
N TYR A 129 12.54 -4.37 -14.45
CA TYR A 129 12.18 -3.23 -15.27
C TYR A 129 13.11 -3.19 -16.49
N GLY A 130 12.63 -2.59 -17.58
CA GLY A 130 13.44 -2.40 -18.79
C GLY A 130 14.61 -1.44 -18.59
N ASN A 131 15.24 -1.00 -19.68
CA ASN A 131 16.31 0.00 -19.62
C ASN A 131 15.74 1.35 -19.16
N MET A 132 15.78 1.61 -17.85
CA MET A 132 15.23 2.80 -17.20
C MET A 132 16.39 3.64 -16.66
N THR A 133 16.31 4.96 -16.86
CA THR A 133 17.28 5.92 -16.31
C THR A 133 16.61 6.74 -15.21
N GLY A 134 17.38 7.07 -14.16
CA GLY A 134 16.87 7.82 -13.01
C GLY A 134 16.34 6.93 -11.89
N PHE A 135 15.30 7.40 -11.19
CA PHE A 135 14.73 6.73 -10.02
C PHE A 135 13.87 5.53 -10.43
N ARG A 136 14.17 4.37 -9.87
CA ARG A 136 13.56 3.07 -10.20
C ARG A 136 12.78 2.54 -8.99
N PRO A 137 11.86 1.59 -9.18
CA PRO A 137 11.13 0.98 -8.07
C PRO A 137 12.02 0.32 -7.02
N SER A 138 13.18 -0.22 -7.42
CA SER A 138 14.20 -0.76 -6.50
C SER A 138 14.88 0.30 -5.63
N ASP A 139 14.85 1.57 -6.02
CA ASP A 139 15.38 2.69 -5.22
C ASP A 139 14.43 3.08 -4.06
N LEU A 140 13.24 2.46 -3.96
CA LEU A 140 12.38 2.52 -2.76
C LEU A 140 12.97 1.72 -1.59
N GLY A 141 13.94 0.84 -1.85
CA GLY A 141 14.65 0.10 -0.80
C GLY A 141 13.97 -1.17 -0.34
N GLU A 142 14.25 -1.55 0.90
CA GLU A 142 13.58 -2.67 1.56
C GLU A 142 12.23 -2.20 2.09
N ILE A 143 11.17 -2.97 1.81
CA ILE A 143 9.80 -2.64 2.20
C ILE A 143 9.25 -3.80 3.01
N LYS A 144 8.78 -3.49 4.23
CA LYS A 144 8.22 -4.49 5.15
C LYS A 144 6.72 -4.30 5.27
N LEU A 145 6.00 -5.40 5.10
CA LEU A 145 4.56 -5.48 5.12
C LEU A 145 4.09 -6.38 6.25
N LYS A 146 2.91 -6.07 6.77
CA LYS A 146 2.21 -6.91 7.75
C LYS A 146 0.77 -7.14 7.34
N ARG A 147 0.28 -8.34 7.60
CA ARG A 147 -1.12 -8.71 7.39
C ARG A 147 -1.99 -8.08 8.47
N THR A 148 -3.13 -7.55 8.04
CA THR A 148 -4.17 -6.99 8.92
C THR A 148 -5.53 -7.56 8.53
N ALA A 149 -6.58 -7.21 9.29
CA ALA A 149 -7.96 -7.55 8.91
C ALA A 149 -8.41 -6.88 7.60
N ASN A 150 -7.74 -5.82 7.15
CA ASN A 150 -8.11 -5.02 5.97
C ASN A 150 -7.11 -5.18 4.79
N GLY A 151 -6.32 -6.25 4.79
CA GLY A 151 -5.29 -6.52 3.78
C GLY A 151 -3.86 -6.37 4.30
N TRP A 152 -2.89 -6.36 3.38
CA TRP A 152 -1.47 -6.16 3.70
C TRP A 152 -1.11 -4.68 3.66
N PHE A 153 -0.44 -4.20 4.71
CA PHE A 153 -0.03 -2.80 4.79
C PHE A 153 1.47 -2.70 5.04
N ILE A 154 2.05 -1.65 4.46
CA ILE A 154 3.45 -1.29 4.67
C ILE A 154 3.59 -0.69 6.06
N TYR A 155 4.52 -1.23 6.86
CA TYR A 155 4.82 -0.69 8.19
C TYR A 155 6.23 -0.14 8.31
N GLU A 156 7.10 -0.41 7.34
CA GLU A 156 8.48 0.05 7.33
C GLU A 156 9.00 0.13 5.90
N VAL A 157 9.83 1.13 5.65
CA VAL A 157 10.60 1.28 4.42
C VAL A 157 11.99 1.68 4.85
N ASP A 158 13.00 0.92 4.44
CA ASP A 158 14.41 1.21 4.68
C ASP A 158 15.07 1.53 3.33
N LEU A 159 15.52 2.78 3.17
CA LEU A 159 16.20 3.16 1.93
C LEU A 159 17.49 2.36 1.75
N PRO A 160 17.86 2.04 0.49
CA PRO A 160 19.06 1.27 0.27
C PRO A 160 20.27 2.08 0.75
N ASN A 161 21.05 1.51 1.68
CA ASN A 161 22.28 2.10 2.22
C ASN A 161 23.39 2.26 1.18
N THR A 162 23.17 1.73 -0.02
CA THR A 162 24.06 1.76 -1.17
C THR A 162 23.24 2.16 -2.39
N THR A 163 23.68 3.18 -3.14
CA THR A 163 23.05 3.53 -4.42
C THR A 163 23.12 2.31 -5.32
N CYS A 164 21.99 1.97 -5.96
CA CYS A 164 21.96 0.90 -6.94
C CYS A 164 22.64 1.32 -8.24
N GLY A 165 23.96 1.44 -8.19
CA GLY A 165 24.83 1.88 -9.26
C GLY A 165 25.10 0.75 -10.24
N GLY A 166 24.67 0.96 -11.48
CA GLY A 166 25.31 0.45 -12.69
C GLY A 166 25.58 1.65 -13.57
#